data_AF-A0A7S0GIF3-F1
#
_entry.id   AF-A0A7S0GIF3-F1
#
_cell.length_a   1.000
_cell.length_b   1.000
_cell.length_c   1.000
_cell.angle_alpha   90.00
_cell.angle_beta   90.00
_cell.angle_gamma   90.00
#
_symmetry.space_group_name_H-M   'P 1'
#
loop_
_entity.id
_entity.type
_entity.pdbx_description
1 polymer ?
#
loop_
_entity_poly.entity_id
_entity_poly.type
_entity_poly.pdbx_seq_one_letter_code
_entity_poly.pdbx_strand_id
1 'polypeptide(L)'
;HSACVVSEHKLLIFGGCNAKKEFNDLFVLDTYKNSFSWTSVECYPSPFPVKRWRHAACVCDETVYIFGGIEGPLDPEDLIGNYRNNIISFSGQESECYTAVYNQYQEDCESPMARADTA
;
A
#
# COMPACT_ATOMS: atom_id res chain seq x y z
N HIS A 1 -0.63 -7.16 -4.26
CA HIS A 1 -1.68 -6.35 -3.61
C HIS A 1 -1.64 -6.71 -2.14
N SER A 2 -2.16 -5.86 -1.27
CA SER A 2 -2.27 -6.17 0.16
C SER A 2 -3.69 -5.97 0.63
N ALA A 3 -4.09 -6.78 1.61
CA ALA A 3 -5.36 -6.69 2.33
C ALA A 3 -5.07 -6.59 3.83
N CYS A 4 -5.62 -5.58 4.50
CA CYS A 4 -5.36 -5.29 5.90
C CYS A 4 -6.67 -5.09 6.65
N VAL A 5 -6.83 -5.72 7.82
CA VAL A 5 -7.99 -5.52 8.70
C VAL A 5 -7.84 -4.18 9.40
N VAL A 6 -8.72 -3.22 9.10
CA VAL A 6 -8.66 -1.85 9.68
C VAL A 6 -9.75 -1.61 10.72
N SER A 7 -10.79 -2.44 10.76
CA SER A 7 -11.76 -2.51 11.86
C SER A 7 -12.44 -3.89 11.89
N GLU A 8 -13.33 -4.13 12.86
CA GLU A 8 -14.05 -5.41 13.04
C GLU A 8 -14.69 -5.95 11.75
N HIS A 9 -15.13 -5.06 10.87
CA HIS A 9 -15.84 -5.41 9.64
C HIS A 9 -15.27 -4.73 8.40
N LYS A 10 -14.08 -4.12 8.47
CA LYS A 10 -13.52 -3.37 7.33
C LYS A 10 -12.13 -3.89 6.97
N LEU A 11 -11.96 -4.20 5.69
CA LEU A 11 -10.68 -4.57 5.08
C LEU A 11 -10.25 -3.47 4.11
N LEU A 12 -9.04 -2.95 4.27
CA LEU A 12 -8.41 -2.03 3.32
C LEU A 12 -7.60 -2.83 2.30
N ILE A 13 -7.81 -2.53 1.02
CA ILE A 13 -7.08 -3.10 -0.11
C ILE A 13 -6.22 -2.01 -0.73
N PHE A 14 -4.94 -2.32 -0.95
CA PHE A 14 -3.99 -1.40 -1.58
C PHE A 14 -3.15 -2.07 -2.67
N GLY A 15 -3.06 -1.37 -3.81
CA GLY A 15 -2.06 -1.57 -4.85
C GLY A 15 -1.96 -2.99 -5.40
N GLY A 16 -0.76 -3.39 -5.82
CA GLY A 16 -0.52 -4.64 -6.53
C GLY A 16 -0.48 -4.47 -8.04
N CYS A 17 -0.64 -5.58 -8.76
CA CYS A 17 -0.63 -5.60 -10.21
C CYS A 17 -1.49 -6.77 -10.72
N ASN A 18 -1.85 -6.69 -12.00
CA ASN A 18 -2.35 -7.81 -12.78
C ASN A 18 -1.51 -7.92 -14.06
N ALA A 19 -1.81 -8.85 -14.97
CA ALA A 19 -1.04 -9.03 -16.20
C ALA A 19 -0.97 -7.82 -17.15
N LYS A 20 -1.65 -6.70 -16.85
CA LYS A 20 -1.74 -5.52 -17.72
C LYS A 20 -1.24 -4.23 -17.09
N LYS A 21 -1.33 -4.07 -15.77
CA LYS A 21 -0.98 -2.83 -15.07
C LYS A 21 -0.74 -3.02 -13.58
N GLU A 22 -0.11 -2.01 -13.00
CA GLU A 22 0.08 -1.80 -11.58
C GLU A 22 -0.98 -0.85 -11.03
N PHE A 23 -1.19 -0.95 -9.72
CA PHE A 23 -2.22 -0.22 -9.00
C PHE A 23 -1.63 0.55 -7.81
N ASN A 24 -2.26 1.67 -7.50
CA ASN A 24 -2.15 2.46 -6.28
C ASN A 24 -3.54 2.93 -5.86
N ASP A 25 -4.58 2.15 -6.12
CA ASP A 25 -5.92 2.44 -5.63
C ASP A 25 -6.07 1.96 -4.19
N LEU A 26 -7.04 2.55 -3.51
CA LEU A 26 -7.47 2.18 -2.17
C LEU A 26 -8.96 1.88 -2.17
N PHE A 27 -9.28 0.72 -1.65
CA PHE A 27 -10.66 0.28 -1.46
C PHE A 27 -10.85 -0.21 -0.04
N VAL A 28 -12.04 0.01 0.50
CA VAL A 28 -12.51 -0.63 1.73
C VAL A 28 -13.63 -1.60 1.38
N LEU A 29 -13.49 -2.83 1.85
CA LEU A 29 -14.55 -3.83 1.88
C LEU A 29 -15.18 -3.82 3.26
N ASP A 30 -16.45 -3.44 3.34
CA ASP A 30 -17.28 -3.65 4.53
C ASP A 30 -17.89 -5.05 4.49
N THR A 31 -17.72 -5.83 5.55
CA THR A 31 -18.16 -7.22 5.68
C THR A 31 -19.31 -7.38 6.68
N TYR A 32 -19.94 -6.29 7.15
CA TYR A 32 -20.96 -6.33 8.18
C TYR A 32 -22.18 -7.17 7.75
N LYS A 33 -22.61 -8.10 8.62
CA LYS A 33 -23.82 -8.94 8.44
C LYS A 33 -23.92 -9.62 7.06
N ASN A 34 -22.80 -10.01 6.45
CA ASN A 34 -22.72 -10.58 5.10
C ASN A 34 -23.24 -9.65 3.98
N SER A 35 -23.41 -8.36 4.23
CA SER A 35 -23.75 -7.36 3.22
C SER A 35 -22.46 -6.71 2.71
N PHE A 36 -21.72 -7.45 1.88
CA PHE A 36 -20.43 -6.99 1.39
C PHE A 36 -20.59 -5.77 0.50
N SER A 37 -19.88 -4.70 0.81
CA SER A 37 -19.87 -3.48 0.00
C SER A 37 -18.46 -2.91 -0.18
N TRP A 38 -18.20 -2.41 -1.38
CA TRP A 38 -16.91 -1.82 -1.75
C TRP A 38 -17.03 -0.31 -1.81
N THR A 39 -16.11 0.39 -1.16
CA THR A 39 -16.01 1.84 -1.21
C THR A 39 -14.62 2.22 -1.70
N SER A 40 -14.53 3.06 -2.73
CA SER A 40 -13.28 3.70 -3.13
C SER A 40 -12.93 4.76 -2.11
N VAL A 41 -11.68 4.80 -1.67
CA VAL A 41 -11.22 5.76 -0.65
C VAL A 41 -10.34 6.82 -1.30
N GLU A 42 -10.70 8.08 -1.11
CA GLU A 42 -9.82 9.20 -1.42
C GLU A 42 -8.83 9.38 -0.26
N CYS A 43 -7.55 9.60 -0.59
CA CYS A 43 -6.54 9.90 0.41
C CYS A 43 -5.76 11.16 0.09
N TYR A 44 -5.32 11.81 1.16
CA TYR A 44 -4.62 13.09 1.14
C TYR A 44 -3.29 12.99 1.91
N PRO A 45 -2.27 13.82 1.59
CA PRO A 45 -2.25 14.82 0.53
C PRO A 45 -1.98 14.20 -0.87
N SER A 46 -2.30 14.97 -1.90
CA SER A 46 -1.84 14.72 -3.27
C SER A 46 -0.45 15.34 -3.48
N PRO A 47 0.50 14.70 -4.19
CA PRO A 47 0.32 13.46 -4.97
C PRO A 47 0.26 12.20 -4.10
N PHE A 48 -0.69 11.32 -4.44
CA PHE A 48 -0.86 10.02 -3.81
C PHE A 48 0.32 9.08 -4.13
N PRO A 49 0.68 8.11 -3.27
CA PRO A 49 1.80 7.22 -3.51
C PRO A 49 1.76 6.50 -4.86
N VAL A 50 2.94 6.25 -5.42
CA VAL A 50 3.10 5.59 -6.71
C VAL A 50 2.53 4.17 -6.70
N LYS A 51 2.12 3.72 -7.90
CA LYS A 51 1.76 2.32 -8.16
C LYS A 51 2.88 1.40 -7.73
N ARG A 52 2.52 0.38 -6.95
CA ARG A 52 3.51 -0.59 -6.45
C ARG A 52 2.92 -1.96 -6.22
N TRP A 53 3.76 -2.97 -6.40
CA TRP A 53 3.42 -4.38 -6.22
C TRP A 53 4.49 -5.09 -5.39
N ARG A 54 4.21 -6.33 -4.94
CA ARG A 54 5.12 -7.12 -4.08
C ARG A 54 5.62 -6.40 -2.79
N HIS A 55 4.82 -5.47 -2.28
CA HIS A 55 5.10 -4.77 -1.03
C HIS A 55 4.65 -5.60 0.18
N ALA A 56 5.29 -5.37 1.33
CA ALA A 56 4.81 -5.88 2.61
C ALA A 56 3.82 -4.88 3.22
N ALA A 57 2.81 -5.39 3.94
CA ALA A 57 1.82 -4.58 4.63
C ALA A 57 1.50 -5.13 6.01
N CYS A 58 1.31 -4.26 6.99
CA CYS A 58 0.80 -4.63 8.32
C CYS A 58 -0.06 -3.50 8.91
N VAL A 59 -0.77 -3.82 9.99
CA VAL A 59 -1.55 -2.84 10.76
C VAL A 59 -0.90 -2.69 12.13
N CYS A 60 -0.68 -1.46 12.55
CA CYS A 60 -0.17 -1.10 13.87
C CYS A 60 -0.92 0.14 14.35
N ASP A 61 -1.56 0.06 15.52
CA ASP A 61 -2.35 1.13 16.14
C ASP A 61 -3.27 1.86 15.13
N GLU A 62 -4.16 1.09 14.50
CA GLU A 62 -5.16 1.56 13.52
C GLU A 62 -4.58 2.13 12.20
N THR A 63 -3.27 2.09 12.05
CA THR A 63 -2.57 2.59 10.86
C THR A 63 -2.05 1.42 10.03
N VAL A 64 -2.33 1.45 8.73
CA VAL A 64 -1.78 0.49 7.78
C VAL A 64 -0.41 0.99 7.36
N TYR A 65 0.63 0.17 7.49
CA TYR A 65 1.98 0.46 7.04
C TYR A 65 2.35 -0.42 5.86
N ILE A 66 2.89 0.18 4.80
CA ILE A 66 3.42 -0.48 3.63
C ILE A 66 4.93 -0.27 3.58
N PHE A 67 5.71 -1.34 3.49
CA PHE A 67 7.16 -1.25 3.31
C PHE A 67 7.57 -1.81 1.94
N GLY A 68 8.44 -1.05 1.26
CA GLY A 68 9.09 -1.47 0.03
C GLY A 68 8.13 -1.72 -1.13
N GLY A 69 8.39 -2.81 -1.85
CA GLY A 69 7.71 -3.16 -3.09
C GLY A 69 8.43 -2.66 -4.34
N ILE A 70 7.83 -2.93 -5.49
CA ILE A 70 8.38 -2.64 -6.81
C ILE A 70 7.50 -1.58 -7.47
N GLU A 71 8.12 -0.51 -7.96
CA GLU A 71 7.52 0.50 -8.83
C GLU A 71 7.97 0.28 -10.28
N GLY A 72 7.10 0.56 -11.23
CA GLY A 72 7.44 0.52 -12.65
C GLY A 72 6.67 -0.57 -13.39
N PRO A 73 6.81 -0.60 -14.72
CA PRO A 73 6.03 -1.48 -15.57
C PRO A 73 6.31 -2.95 -15.26
N LEU A 74 5.29 -3.77 -15.41
CA LEU A 74 5.44 -5.20 -15.64
C LEU A 74 5.97 -5.42 -17.06
N ASP A 75 7.24 -5.13 -17.28
CA ASP A 75 7.90 -5.44 -18.55
C ASP A 75 8.29 -6.94 -18.54
N PRO A 76 7.84 -7.73 -19.54
CA PRO A 76 8.28 -9.11 -19.70
C PRO A 76 9.79 -9.26 -19.94
N GLU A 77 10.43 -8.24 -20.52
CA GLU A 77 11.86 -8.22 -20.83
C GLU A 77 12.69 -7.61 -19.69
N ASP A 78 12.10 -6.69 -18.92
CA ASP A 78 12.71 -6.04 -17.76
C ASP A 78 11.89 -6.30 -16.48
N LEU A 79 12.08 -7.49 -15.92
CA LEU A 79 11.43 -7.92 -14.67
C LEU A 79 11.90 -7.15 -13.43
N ILE A 80 12.81 -6.19 -13.59
CA ILE A 80 13.50 -5.50 -12.50
C ILE A 80 12.95 -4.07 -12.38
N GLY A 81 11.66 -3.96 -12.04
CA GLY A 81 11.13 -2.66 -11.62
C GLY A 81 11.94 -2.06 -10.45
N ASN A 82 11.72 -0.77 -10.18
CA ASN A 82 12.45 -0.05 -9.15
C ASN A 82 12.02 -0.50 -7.74
N TYR A 83 12.92 -1.18 -7.04
CA TYR A 83 12.69 -1.58 -5.65
C TYR A 83 12.65 -0.35 -4.74
N ARG A 84 11.68 -0.31 -3.84
CA ARG A 84 11.52 0.75 -2.84
C ARG A 84 12.06 0.30 -1.47
N ASN A 85 12.50 1.27 -0.68
CA ASN A 85 12.91 1.11 0.72
C ASN A 85 12.15 2.07 1.67
N ASN A 86 11.07 2.68 1.19
CA ASN A 86 10.28 3.64 1.95
C ASN A 86 9.13 2.94 2.70
N ILE A 87 8.62 3.61 3.73
CA ILE A 87 7.37 3.27 4.40
C ILE A 87 6.28 4.23 3.94
N ILE A 88 5.08 3.71 3.66
CA ILE A 88 3.86 4.51 3.50
C ILE A 88 2.92 4.13 4.64
N SER A 89 2.27 5.10 5.25
CA SER A 89 1.17 4.84 6.18
C SER A 89 -0.16 5.28 5.59
N PHE A 90 -1.23 4.53 5.88
CA PHE A 90 -2.62 4.92 5.66
C PHE A 90 -3.34 4.92 7.00
N SER A 91 -3.88 6.06 7.38
CA SER A 91 -4.66 6.27 8.62
C SER A 91 -5.87 7.11 8.31
N GLY A 92 -7.03 6.86 8.89
CA GLY A 92 -8.21 7.67 8.57
C GLY A 92 -9.49 7.19 9.20
N GLN A 93 -10.56 7.95 8.98
CA GLN A 93 -11.92 7.61 9.39
C GLN A 93 -12.82 7.51 8.16
N GLU A 94 -14.07 7.08 8.36
CA GLU A 94 -14.97 6.44 7.38
C GLU A 94 -14.98 6.99 5.94
N SER A 95 -14.74 8.29 5.72
CA SER A 95 -14.75 8.93 4.38
C SER A 95 -13.41 9.56 3.96
N GLU A 96 -12.42 9.65 4.84
CA GLU A 96 -11.16 10.34 4.57
C GLU A 96 -9.98 9.52 5.07
N CYS A 97 -9.03 9.27 4.18
CA CYS A 97 -7.76 8.67 4.52
C CYS A 97 -6.62 9.69 4.38
N TYR A 98 -5.67 9.58 5.29
CA TYR A 98 -4.46 10.37 5.35
C TYR A 98 -3.28 9.45 5.10
N THR A 99 -2.42 9.88 4.18
CA THR A 99 -1.19 9.21 3.81
C THR A 99 0.00 9.98 4.34
N ALA A 100 0.96 9.27 4.91
CA ALA A 100 2.31 9.80 5.12
C ALA A 100 3.33 8.90 4.42
N VAL A 101 4.38 9.52 3.87
CA VAL A 101 5.48 8.81 3.22
C VAL A 101 6.75 9.07 4.01
N TYR A 102 7.31 8.01 4.56
CA TYR A 102 8.57 8.03 5.28
C TYR A 102 9.63 7.43 4.36
N ASN A 103 10.46 8.30 3.80
CA ASN A 103 11.62 7.87 3.03
C ASN A 103 12.74 7.45 3.99
N GLN A 104 13.74 6.75 3.45
CA GLN A 104 14.97 6.37 4.14
C GLN A 104 15.48 7.53 5.02
N TYR A 105 15.73 7.26 6.31
CA TYR A 105 15.93 8.27 7.34
C TYR A 105 17.38 8.77 7.47
N GLN A 106 17.47 9.91 8.15
CA GLN A 106 18.62 10.76 8.53
C GLN A 106 19.95 10.05 8.79
N GLU A 107 21.04 10.82 8.62
CA GLU A 107 22.47 10.45 8.58
C GLU A 107 22.99 9.47 9.66
N ASP A 108 22.24 9.22 10.74
CA ASP A 108 22.70 8.50 11.94
C ASP A 108 22.04 7.12 12.21
N CYS A 109 21.25 6.55 11.29
CA CYS A 109 20.61 5.24 11.50
C CYS A 109 20.76 4.25 10.32
N GLU A 110 21.05 2.98 10.60
CA GLU A 110 21.07 1.91 9.60
C GLU A 110 19.66 1.58 9.13
N SER A 111 19.35 1.92 7.87
CA SER A 111 18.08 1.58 7.23
C SER A 111 18.19 0.29 6.40
N PRO A 112 17.10 -0.49 6.25
CA PRO A 112 17.08 -1.63 5.34
C PRO A 112 17.29 -1.22 3.87
N MET A 113 18.02 -2.05 3.10
CA MET A 113 18.08 -1.95 1.63
C MET A 113 16.68 -2.10 1.01
N ALA A 114 16.51 -1.52 -0.19
CA ALA A 114 15.30 -1.67 -0.98
C ALA A 114 15.01 -3.15 -1.29
N ARG A 115 13.76 -3.56 -1.11
CA ARG A 115 13.35 -4.96 -1.26
C ARG A 115 11.84 -5.10 -1.51
N ALA A 116 11.48 -6.24 -2.05
CA ALA A 116 10.11 -6.66 -2.32
C ALA A 116 10.04 -8.18 -2.17
N ASP A 117 8.83 -8.71 -1.98
CA ASP A 117 8.62 -10.16 -1.89
C ASP A 117 8.56 -10.80 -3.29
N THR A 118 9.54 -11.62 -3.62
CA THR A 118 9.66 -12.28 -4.93
C THR A 118 9.35 -13.77 -4.80
N ALA A 119 8.07 -14.09 -4.61
CA ALA A 119 7.55 -15.43 -4.86
C ALA A 119 7.44 -15.69 -6.38
#